data_AF-A0A7J4XP90-F1
#
_entry.id   AF-A0A7J4XP90-F1
#
_cell.length_a   1.000
_cell.length_b   1.000
_cell.length_c   1.000
_cell.angle_alpha   90.00
_cell.angle_beta   90.00
_cell.angle_gamma   90.00
#
_symmetry.space_group_name_H-M   'P 1'
#
loop_
_entity.id
_entity.type
_entity.pdbx_description
1 polymer ?
#
loop_
_entity_poly.entity_id
_entity_poly.type
_entity_poly.pdbx_seq_one_letter_code
_entity_poly.pdbx_strand_id
1 'polypeptide(L)'
;MSKNVTVKNYRNAAVKQGSNIYFDLNSKSTRSGLRPPVIGLAHELGHADDFMNGKGVNWDKNEDGYANEDEMDAVQQAENHAIEIENKVRKAMGEPLRPLDYFYNRKKQ
;
A
#
# COMPACT_ATOMS: atom_id res chain seq x y z
N MET A 1 -12.61 -5.62 11.78
CA MET A 1 -11.30 -4.92 11.73
C MET A 1 -11.40 -3.85 10.66
N SER A 2 -11.37 -2.58 11.05
CA SER A 2 -11.43 -1.47 10.12
C SER A 2 -10.01 -1.12 9.67
N LYS A 3 -9.80 -1.07 8.36
CA LYS A 3 -8.50 -0.80 7.73
C LYS A 3 -8.72 0.25 6.65
N ASN A 4 -7.77 1.18 6.57
CA ASN A 4 -7.71 2.06 5.40
C ASN A 4 -7.47 1.20 4.16
N VAL A 5 -8.13 1.52 3.06
CA VAL A 5 -7.98 0.80 1.79
C VAL A 5 -8.30 1.68 0.61
N THR A 6 -7.47 1.55 -0.42
CA THR A 6 -7.68 2.14 -1.74
C THR A 6 -8.32 1.13 -2.68
N VAL A 7 -9.43 1.51 -3.31
CA VAL A 7 -10.19 0.65 -4.23
C VAL A 7 -10.18 1.26 -5.63
N LYS A 8 -9.65 0.51 -6.59
CA LYS A 8 -9.62 0.85 -8.02
C LYS A 8 -11.03 0.95 -8.63
N ASN A 9 -11.22 1.86 -9.58
CA ASN A 9 -12.51 2.07 -10.26
C ASN A 9 -12.74 1.09 -11.42
N TYR A 10 -11.67 0.62 -12.06
CA TYR A 10 -11.69 -0.34 -13.15
C TYR A 10 -11.01 -1.65 -12.74
N ARG A 11 -11.40 -2.75 -13.38
CA ARG A 11 -10.81 -4.08 -13.12
C ARG A 11 -9.31 -4.11 -13.38
N ASN A 12 -8.87 -3.51 -14.49
CA ASN A 12 -7.45 -3.40 -14.83
C ASN A 12 -6.82 -2.21 -14.08
N ALA A 13 -5.94 -2.49 -13.12
CA ALA A 13 -5.23 -1.54 -12.29
C ALA A 13 -4.16 -0.72 -13.05
N ALA A 14 -3.63 -1.25 -14.16
CA ALA A 14 -2.57 -0.59 -14.94
C ALA A 14 -3.09 0.52 -15.87
N VAL A 15 -4.41 0.69 -15.98
CA VAL A 15 -5.02 1.80 -16.72
C VAL A 15 -5.10 3.03 -15.81
N LYS A 16 -4.75 4.21 -16.34
CA LYS A 16 -4.90 5.49 -15.62
C LYS A 16 -6.34 5.68 -15.17
N GLN A 17 -6.54 5.84 -13.87
CA GLN A 17 -7.86 5.90 -13.27
C GLN A 17 -7.87 6.59 -11.92
N GLY A 18 -9.02 7.15 -11.55
CA GLY A 18 -9.30 7.50 -10.16
C GLY A 18 -9.50 6.26 -9.28
N SER A 19 -9.58 6.48 -7.97
CA SER A 19 -9.84 5.44 -6.98
C SER A 19 -10.63 6.02 -5.81
N ASN A 20 -11.23 5.13 -5.01
CA ASN A 20 -11.90 5.48 -3.77
C ASN A 20 -11.02 5.08 -2.58
N ILE A 21 -10.84 5.98 -1.62
CA ILE A 21 -10.15 5.68 -0.37
C ILE A 21 -11.17 5.57 0.75
N TYR A 22 -11.25 4.39 1.37
CA TYR A 22 -11.99 4.18 2.59
C TYR A 22 -11.06 4.41 3.76
N PHE A 23 -11.36 5.41 4.58
CA PHE A 23 -10.49 5.87 5.66
C PHE A 23 -11.18 5.73 7.01
N ASP A 24 -10.45 5.21 8.00
CA ASP A 24 -10.92 5.08 9.37
C ASP A 24 -10.00 5.81 10.36
N LEU A 25 -10.56 6.85 10.98
CA LEU A 25 -9.92 7.65 12.02
C LEU A 25 -9.61 6.83 13.30
N ASN A 26 -10.28 5.71 13.51
CA ASN A 26 -10.06 4.84 14.67
C ASN A 26 -9.09 3.68 14.38
N SER A 27 -8.53 3.61 13.16
CA SER A 27 -7.53 2.62 12.78
C SER A 27 -6.20 2.94 13.46
N LYS A 28 -6.06 2.55 14.73
CA LYS A 28 -4.87 2.83 15.56
C LYS A 28 -3.85 1.68 15.58
N SER A 29 -4.11 0.56 14.91
CA SER A 29 -3.26 -0.63 14.98
C SER A 29 -3.07 -1.27 13.62
N THR A 30 -1.80 -1.42 13.23
CA THR A 30 -1.38 -2.41 12.23
C THR A 30 -0.66 -3.55 12.95
N ARG A 31 -0.43 -4.68 12.25
CA ARG A 31 0.40 -5.79 12.74
C ARG A 31 1.84 -5.36 13.11
N SER A 32 2.27 -4.18 12.66
CA SER A 32 3.61 -3.62 12.85
C SER A 32 3.69 -2.54 13.95
N GLY A 33 2.60 -2.30 14.69
CA GLY A 33 2.55 -1.33 15.79
C GLY A 33 1.46 -0.25 15.64
N LEU A 34 1.52 0.76 16.52
CA LEU A 34 0.69 1.97 16.46
C LEU A 34 1.02 2.73 15.17
N ARG A 35 0.00 2.93 14.32
CA ARG A 35 0.10 3.78 13.12
C ARG A 35 -0.92 4.89 13.26
N PRO A 36 -0.52 6.16 13.41
CA PRO A 36 -1.44 7.28 13.33
C PRO A 36 -2.30 7.18 12.07
N PRO A 37 -3.63 7.41 12.14
CA PRO A 37 -4.52 7.28 10.99
C PRO A 37 -4.04 8.07 9.77
N VAL A 38 -3.49 9.27 9.97
CA VAL A 38 -2.94 10.12 8.89
C VAL A 38 -1.79 9.46 8.14
N ILE A 39 -0.93 8.69 8.81
CA ILE A 39 0.14 7.92 8.18
C ILE A 39 -0.49 6.81 7.32
N GLY A 40 -1.54 6.17 7.83
CA GLY A 40 -2.29 5.21 7.04
C GLY A 40 -3.02 5.80 5.84
N LEU A 41 -3.53 7.02 5.93
CA LEU A 41 -4.10 7.73 4.79
C LEU A 41 -3.04 8.06 3.75
N ALA A 42 -1.86 8.50 4.18
CA ALA A 42 -0.74 8.80 3.27
C ALA A 42 -0.32 7.57 2.45
N HIS A 43 -0.33 6.40 3.07
CA HIS A 43 -0.08 5.14 2.38
C HIS A 43 -1.12 4.86 1.29
N GLU A 44 -2.42 4.97 1.62
CA GLU A 44 -3.50 4.80 0.64
C GLU A 44 -3.44 5.83 -0.50
N LEU A 45 -3.06 7.08 -0.20
CA LEU A 45 -2.83 8.10 -1.23
C LEU A 45 -1.71 7.73 -2.21
N GLY A 46 -0.71 6.95 -1.77
CA GLY A 46 0.31 6.41 -2.67
C GLY A 46 -0.28 5.41 -3.68
N HIS A 47 -1.13 4.49 -3.23
CA HIS A 47 -1.85 3.60 -4.14
C HIS A 47 -2.79 4.36 -5.08
N ALA A 48 -3.44 5.42 -4.59
CA ALA A 48 -4.26 6.27 -5.43
C ALA A 48 -3.43 6.99 -6.52
N ASP A 49 -2.22 7.46 -6.18
CA ASP A 49 -1.28 8.03 -7.16
C ASP A 49 -0.84 6.99 -8.20
N ASP A 50 -0.58 5.75 -7.79
CA ASP A 50 -0.26 4.67 -8.72
C ASP A 50 -1.40 4.45 -9.73
N PHE A 51 -2.65 4.42 -9.28
CA PHE A 51 -3.81 4.31 -10.17
C PHE A 51 -3.94 5.50 -11.11
N MET A 52 -3.77 6.73 -10.62
CA MET A 52 -3.86 7.95 -11.45
C MET A 52 -2.81 7.97 -12.56
N ASN A 53 -1.64 7.38 -12.30
CA ASN A 53 -0.53 7.33 -13.23
C ASN A 53 -0.49 6.04 -14.09
N GLY A 54 -1.42 5.10 -13.89
CA GLY A 54 -1.44 3.83 -14.63
C GLY A 54 -0.31 2.89 -14.21
N LYS A 55 0.17 3.02 -12.96
CA LYS A 55 1.18 2.19 -12.32
C LYS A 55 0.58 1.16 -11.36
N GLY A 56 -0.75 1.08 -11.28
CA GLY A 56 -1.43 0.12 -10.44
C GLY A 56 -1.13 -1.31 -10.86
N VAL A 57 -0.99 -2.20 -9.87
CA VAL A 57 -0.63 -3.61 -10.11
C VAL A 57 -1.89 -4.46 -10.14
N ASN A 58 -2.05 -5.27 -11.20
CA ASN A 58 -3.07 -6.30 -11.24
C ASN A 58 -2.61 -7.49 -10.41
N TRP A 59 -2.94 -7.48 -9.13
CA TRP A 59 -2.68 -8.62 -8.28
C TRP A 59 -3.93 -9.50 -8.21
N ASP A 60 -3.99 -10.49 -9.08
CA ASP A 60 -4.91 -11.61 -8.94
C ASP A 60 -4.15 -12.71 -8.18
N LYS A 61 -4.59 -13.03 -6.96
CA LYS A 61 -4.11 -14.24 -6.29
C LYS A 61 -4.63 -15.42 -7.12
N ASN A 62 -3.73 -16.24 -7.67
CA ASN A 62 -4.10 -17.53 -8.22
C ASN A 62 -4.71 -18.43 -7.13
N GLU A 63 -5.36 -19.52 -7.56
CA GLU A 63 -6.15 -20.42 -6.69
C GLU A 63 -5.34 -21.03 -5.53
N ASP A 64 -4.01 -21.13 -5.69
CA ASP A 64 -3.08 -21.64 -4.66
C ASP A 64 -2.45 -20.52 -3.79
N GLY A 65 -2.75 -19.25 -4.06
CA GLY A 65 -2.31 -18.11 -3.26
C GLY A 65 -0.84 -17.67 -3.47
N TYR A 66 -0.17 -18.15 -4.51
CA TYR A 66 1.23 -17.86 -4.84
C TYR A 66 1.37 -16.98 -6.09
N ALA A 67 1.78 -15.72 -5.92
CA ALA A 67 2.11 -14.85 -7.06
C ALA A 67 3.31 -15.38 -7.87
N ASN A 68 3.34 -15.12 -9.18
CA ASN A 68 4.55 -15.27 -9.99
C ASN A 68 5.65 -14.32 -9.44
N GLU A 69 6.94 -14.67 -9.53
CA GLU A 69 8.02 -13.85 -8.99
C GLU A 69 8.01 -12.41 -9.57
N ASP A 70 7.73 -12.28 -10.87
CA ASP A 70 7.59 -10.99 -11.55
C ASP A 70 6.41 -10.16 -11.00
N GLU A 71 5.31 -10.82 -10.60
CA GLU A 71 4.16 -10.17 -9.97
C GLU A 71 4.49 -9.72 -8.55
N MET A 72 5.31 -10.49 -7.82
CA MET A 72 5.78 -10.11 -6.49
C MET A 72 6.63 -8.84 -6.52
N ASP A 73 7.51 -8.71 -7.51
CA ASP A 73 8.35 -7.52 -7.67
C ASP A 73 7.51 -6.28 -8.00
N ALA A 74 6.53 -6.42 -8.90
CA ALA A 74 5.62 -5.33 -9.23
C ALA A 74 4.80 -4.88 -8.00
N VAL A 75 4.25 -5.83 -7.23
CA VAL A 75 3.51 -5.52 -5.99
C VAL A 75 4.44 -4.90 -4.94
N GLN A 76 5.68 -5.35 -4.83
CA GLN A 76 6.68 -4.77 -3.93
C GLN A 76 7.03 -3.33 -4.32
N GLN A 77 7.16 -3.03 -5.61
CA GLN A 77 7.41 -1.67 -6.08
C GLN A 77 6.25 -0.72 -5.77
N ALA A 78 5.01 -1.16 -5.99
CA ALA A 78 3.82 -0.38 -5.63
C ALA A 78 3.71 -0.13 -4.12
N GLU A 79 3.97 -1.15 -3.30
CA GLU A 79 4.05 -0.97 -1.84
C GLU A 79 5.17 0.00 -1.46
N ASN A 80 6.35 -0.09 -2.09
CA ASN A 80 7.47 0.80 -1.78
C ASN A 80 7.14 2.25 -2.05
N HIS A 81 6.49 2.53 -3.17
CA HIS A 81 6.04 3.87 -3.49
C HIS A 81 5.06 4.41 -2.42
N ALA A 82 4.09 3.60 -2.00
CA ALA A 82 3.18 3.95 -0.91
C ALA A 82 3.92 4.17 0.42
N ILE A 83 5.00 3.41 0.69
CA ILE A 83 5.85 3.59 1.88
C ILE A 83 6.67 4.87 1.80
N GLU A 84 7.18 5.23 0.64
CA GLU A 84 7.94 6.48 0.46
C GLU A 84 7.05 7.70 0.78
N ILE A 85 5.79 7.67 0.33
CA ILE A 85 4.81 8.71 0.66
C ILE A 85 4.46 8.68 2.15
N GLU A 86 4.24 7.49 2.72
CA GLU A 86 4.04 7.30 4.17
C GLU A 86 5.22 7.90 4.97
N ASN A 87 6.46 7.65 4.54
CA ASN A 87 7.69 8.08 5.20
C ASN A 87 7.89 9.61 5.16
N LYS A 88 7.40 10.31 4.14
CA LYS A 88 7.37 11.78 4.11
C LYS A 88 6.53 12.32 5.28
N VAL A 89 5.36 11.72 5.52
CA VAL A 89 4.48 12.11 6.63
C VAL A 89 5.05 11.69 7.98
N ARG A 90 5.61 10.48 8.10
CA ARG A 90 6.30 10.03 9.31
C ARG A 90 7.41 10.99 9.72
N LYS A 91 8.27 11.39 8.78
CA LYS A 91 9.36 12.35 9.01
C LYS A 91 8.83 13.68 9.53
N ALA A 92 7.74 14.20 8.96
CA ALA A 92 7.12 15.45 9.40
C ALA A 92 6.52 15.36 10.82
N MET A 93 6.10 14.17 11.25
CA MET A 93 5.52 13.91 12.58
C MET A 93 6.54 13.44 13.63
N GLY A 94 7.80 13.22 13.26
CA GLY A 94 8.81 12.64 14.16
C GLY A 94 8.61 11.14 14.45
N GLU A 95 7.86 10.44 13.60
CA GLU A 95 7.60 9.00 13.72
C GLU A 95 8.74 8.18 13.07
N PRO A 96 9.03 6.96 13.56
CA PRO A 96 10.00 6.07 12.92
C PRO A 96 9.61 5.74 11.48
N LEU A 97 10.61 5.71 10.58
CA LEU A 97 10.41 5.36 9.17
C LEU A 97 10.14 3.86 9.01
N ARG A 98 9.27 3.51 8.06
CA ARG A 98 9.02 2.11 7.67
C ARG A 98 10.04 1.71 6.59
N PRO A 99 10.67 0.53 6.69
CA PRO A 99 11.60 0.06 5.66
C PRO A 99 10.87 -0.32 4.36
N LEU A 100 11.58 -0.27 3.23
CA LEU A 100 11.07 -0.45 1.85
C LEU A 100 11.13 -1.92 1.36
N ASP A 101 11.18 -2.89 2.26
CA ASP A 101 11.38 -4.32 1.93
C ASP A 101 10.21 -5.17 2.45
N TYR A 102 8.99 -4.64 2.33
CA TYR A 102 7.77 -5.16 2.95
C TYR A 102 7.45 -6.65 2.65
N PHE A 103 7.74 -7.16 1.45
CA PHE A 103 7.58 -8.57 1.10
C PHE A 103 8.84 -9.40 1.30
N TYR A 104 10.04 -8.85 1.06
CA TYR A 104 11.30 -9.57 1.29
C TYR A 104 11.50 -9.94 2.78
N ASN A 105 11.05 -9.08 3.70
CA ASN A 105 11.10 -9.37 5.13
C ASN A 105 9.99 -10.32 5.62
N ARG A 106 8.94 -10.59 4.83
CA ARG A 106 7.94 -11.62 5.16
C ARG A 106 8.42 -13.05 4.94
N LYS A 107 9.46 -13.29 4.14
CA LYS A 107 10.08 -14.62 3.95
C LYS A 107 10.98 -15.05 5.12
N LYS A 108 11.30 -14.16 6.08
CA LYS A 108 12.20 -14.44 7.21
C LYS A 108 11.48 -14.66 8.56
N GLN A 109 10.14 -14.72 8.58
CA GLN A 109 9.35 -15.01 9.78
C GLN A 109 8.66 -16.37 9.67
#